data_AF-A0A1Y6D5B3-F1
#
_entry.id   AF-A0A1Y6D5B3-F1
#
_cell.length_a   1.000
_cell.length_b   1.000
_cell.length_c   1.000
_cell.angle_alpha   90.00
_cell.angle_beta   90.00
_cell.angle_gamma   90.00
#
_symmetry.space_group_name_H-M   'P 1'
#
loop_
_entity.id
_entity.type
_entity.pdbx_description
1 polymer ?
#
loop_
_entity_poly.entity_id
_entity_poly.type
_entity_poly.pdbx_seq_one_letter_code
_entity_poly.pdbx_strand_id
1 'polypeptide(L)'
;MNRTVRTAWALSALLAAATAAAAPRNPTPKPAAPAKEAAAPVNDFPTQARVEYVMQCMAERGGQNLDNLYHCVCAVDKIAGRLNYQDYSEALTFTYLFDTPGEKGGEFRDPPKSKELRDRLKAAKKEAEGCFPVLPGAAGAEKTP
;
A
#
# COMPACT_ATOMS: atom_id res chain seq x y z
N MET A 1 -31.98 -25.89 34.87
CA MET A 1 -31.89 -27.36 34.94
C MET A 1 -31.22 -27.85 33.67
N ASN A 2 -29.98 -28.33 33.79
CA ASN A 2 -29.18 -28.95 32.72
C ASN A 2 -29.85 -30.22 32.17
N ARG A 3 -29.65 -30.50 30.87
CA ARG A 3 -29.36 -31.84 30.30
C ARG A 3 -29.05 -31.69 28.80
N THR A 4 -27.78 -31.61 28.39
CA THR A 4 -26.92 -32.74 27.97
C THR A 4 -27.40 -33.45 26.69
N VAL A 5 -26.74 -33.14 25.57
CA VAL A 5 -26.54 -34.09 24.48
C VAL A 5 -25.03 -34.10 24.17
N ARG A 6 -24.35 -35.07 24.77
CA ARG A 6 -22.97 -35.47 24.49
C ARG A 6 -23.03 -36.89 23.95
N THR A 7 -22.72 -37.09 22.67
CA THR A 7 -22.34 -38.38 22.07
C THR A 7 -21.36 -38.06 20.93
N ALA A 8 -20.04 -38.16 21.14
CA ALA A 8 -19.23 -39.37 21.19
C ALA A 8 -18.80 -39.87 19.80
N TRP A 9 -17.68 -39.34 19.31
CA TRP A 9 -16.73 -39.99 18.40
C TRP A 9 -15.35 -39.51 18.87
N ALA A 10 -14.75 -40.11 19.89
CA ALA A 10 -14.01 -41.37 19.89
C ALA A 10 -12.79 -41.37 18.93
N LEU A 11 -11.62 -41.29 19.56
CA LEU A 11 -10.31 -41.81 19.15
C LEU A 11 -9.60 -41.19 17.93
N SER A 12 -8.61 -40.35 18.22
CA SER A 12 -7.23 -40.55 17.77
C SER A 12 -6.27 -39.82 18.71
N ALA A 13 -5.67 -40.58 19.63
CA ALA A 13 -4.57 -40.17 20.49
C ALA A 13 -3.33 -40.95 20.06
N LEU A 14 -2.23 -40.25 19.78
CA LEU A 14 -0.82 -40.68 19.76
C LEU A 14 0.00 -39.39 19.62
N LEU A 15 0.28 -38.68 20.72
CA LEU A 15 1.52 -38.72 21.52
C LEU A 15 2.83 -38.66 20.72
N ALA A 16 3.46 -37.49 20.72
CA ALA A 16 4.90 -37.35 21.01
C ALA A 16 5.18 -35.91 21.49
N ALA A 17 5.16 -35.73 22.81
CA ALA A 17 5.70 -34.56 23.47
C ALA A 17 7.23 -34.70 23.53
N ALA A 18 7.95 -33.77 22.90
CA ALA A 18 9.37 -33.56 23.14
C ALA A 18 9.53 -32.21 23.85
N THR A 19 9.51 -32.26 25.18
CA THR A 19 9.84 -31.14 26.06
C THR A 19 11.36 -31.03 26.16
N ALA A 20 11.97 -30.17 25.34
CA ALA A 20 13.34 -29.72 25.53
C ALA A 20 13.32 -28.43 26.37
N ALA A 21 13.67 -28.55 27.63
CA ALA A 21 13.93 -27.44 28.53
C ALA A 21 15.18 -26.69 28.07
N ALA A 22 15.03 -25.42 27.69
CA ALA A 22 16.11 -24.46 27.58
C ALA A 22 15.84 -23.33 28.59
N ALA A 23 16.83 -23.08 29.46
CA ALA A 23 16.82 -22.20 30.63
C ALA A 23 16.31 -20.75 30.38
N PRO A 24 15.82 -20.05 31.42
CA PRO A 24 15.52 -18.62 31.32
C PRO A 24 16.82 -17.84 31.08
N ARG A 25 16.97 -17.28 29.87
CA ARG A 25 18.00 -16.27 29.60
C ARG A 25 17.49 -14.96 30.18
N ASN A 26 18.00 -14.53 31.34
CA ASN A 26 17.81 -13.15 31.81
C ASN A 26 18.70 -12.24 30.94
N PRO A 27 18.13 -11.38 30.06
CA PRO A 27 18.94 -10.45 29.31
C PRO A 27 19.40 -9.35 30.27
N THR A 28 20.72 -9.22 30.47
CA THR A 28 21.29 -8.03 31.11
C THR A 28 20.89 -6.78 30.31
N PRO A 29 20.47 -5.68 30.97
CA PRO A 29 20.07 -4.48 30.26
C PRO A 29 21.28 -3.88 29.54
N LYS A 30 21.25 -3.95 28.21
CA LYS A 30 22.19 -3.23 27.33
C LYS A 30 22.04 -1.74 27.61
N PRO A 31 23.14 -0.98 27.81
CA PRO A 31 23.07 0.47 27.96
C PRO A 31 22.29 1.07 26.79
N ALA A 32 21.24 1.83 27.08
CA ALA A 32 20.45 2.49 26.07
C ALA A 32 21.35 3.49 25.34
N ALA A 33 21.61 3.23 24.05
CA ALA A 33 22.19 4.24 23.18
C ALA A 33 21.27 5.47 23.18
N PRO A 34 21.81 6.69 23.12
CA PRO A 34 20.99 7.90 23.12
C PRO A 34 19.96 7.79 22.00
N ALA A 35 18.69 8.06 22.34
CA ALA A 35 17.60 8.09 21.38
C ALA A 35 17.96 9.13 20.31
N LYS A 36 18.32 8.64 19.13
CA LYS A 36 18.57 9.49 17.98
C LYS A 36 17.22 10.11 17.63
N GLU A 37 17.07 11.40 17.88
CA GLU A 37 15.88 12.15 17.49
C GLU A 37 15.72 11.96 15.98
N ALA A 38 14.69 11.20 15.59
CA ALA A 38 14.46 10.85 14.20
C ALA A 38 14.15 12.15 13.46
N ALA A 39 14.96 12.47 12.44
CA ALA A 39 14.65 13.56 11.53
C ALA A 39 13.20 13.41 11.05
N ALA A 40 12.41 14.48 11.16
CA ALA A 40 11.03 14.46 10.69
C ALA A 40 11.03 13.97 9.23
N PRO A 41 10.21 12.95 8.90
CA PRO A 41 10.22 12.40 7.57
C PRO A 41 9.75 13.49 6.59
N VAL A 42 10.41 13.56 5.43
CA VAL A 42 10.13 14.56 4.38
C VAL A 42 8.68 14.48 3.89
N ASN A 43 8.06 13.30 4.02
CA ASN A 43 6.64 13.04 3.79
C ASN A 43 6.16 11.89 4.71
N ASP A 44 4.86 11.74 4.86
CA ASP A 44 4.21 10.75 5.73
C ASP A 44 3.88 9.43 5.01
N PHE A 45 4.43 9.20 3.81
CA PHE A 45 4.14 8.00 3.04
C PHE A 45 4.89 6.79 3.62
N PRO A 46 4.17 5.72 4.06
CA PRO A 46 4.81 4.52 4.54
C PRO A 46 5.58 3.83 3.40
N THR A 47 6.65 3.12 3.74
CA THR A 47 7.48 2.40 2.76
C THR A 47 6.64 1.48 1.87
N GLN A 48 5.66 0.80 2.45
CA GLN A 48 4.74 -0.06 1.72
C GLN A 48 4.02 0.70 0.59
N ALA A 49 3.39 1.83 0.89
CA ALA A 49 2.64 2.62 -0.10
C ALA A 49 3.54 3.15 -1.23
N ARG A 50 4.79 3.53 -0.90
CA ARG A 50 5.75 3.97 -1.92
C ARG A 50 6.10 2.83 -2.87
N VAL A 51 6.36 1.63 -2.34
CA VAL A 51 6.67 0.44 -3.14
C VAL A 51 5.46 0.03 -3.98
N GLU A 52 4.26 -0.02 -3.41
CA GLU A 52 3.03 -0.37 -4.13
C GLU A 52 2.78 0.59 -5.30
N TYR A 53 2.90 1.90 -5.08
CA TYR A 53 2.79 2.88 -6.15
C TYR A 53 3.84 2.67 -7.24
N VAL A 54 5.10 2.44 -6.89
CA VAL A 54 6.18 2.23 -7.86
C VAL A 54 5.93 0.97 -8.69
N MET A 55 5.50 -0.13 -8.06
CA MET A 55 5.15 -1.36 -8.77
C MET A 55 4.02 -1.14 -9.78
N GLN A 56 2.97 -0.43 -9.37
CA GLN A 56 1.85 -0.11 -10.26
C GLN A 56 2.25 0.83 -11.40
N CYS A 57 2.99 1.89 -11.09
CA CYS A 57 3.48 2.84 -12.09
C CYS A 57 4.34 2.14 -13.15
N MET A 58 5.22 1.23 -12.76
CA MET A 58 6.01 0.44 -13.72
C MET A 58 5.12 -0.45 -14.59
N ALA A 59 4.08 -1.07 -14.02
CA ALA A 59 3.13 -1.87 -14.79
C ALA A 59 2.37 -1.02 -15.84
N GLU A 60 1.98 0.21 -15.48
CA GLU A 60 1.33 1.17 -16.39
C GLU A 60 2.28 1.69 -17.49
N ARG A 61 3.60 1.66 -17.26
CA ARG A 61 4.63 2.25 -18.15
C ARG A 61 5.43 1.25 -18.97
N GLY A 62 5.00 -0.01 -19.04
CA GLY A 62 5.64 -1.01 -19.89
C GLY A 62 6.59 -1.99 -19.19
N GLY A 63 6.48 -2.14 -17.87
CA GLY A 63 7.05 -3.28 -17.13
C GLY A 63 8.11 -2.92 -16.09
N GLN A 64 8.57 -3.96 -15.39
CA GLN A 64 9.54 -3.90 -14.28
C GLN A 64 10.98 -3.84 -14.81
N ASN A 65 11.44 -2.65 -15.16
CA ASN A 65 12.82 -2.38 -15.57
C ASN A 65 13.39 -1.18 -14.79
N LEU A 66 14.72 -1.01 -14.82
CA LEU A 66 15.38 0.04 -14.04
C LEU A 66 15.02 1.45 -14.52
N ASP A 67 14.81 1.65 -15.82
CA ASP A 67 14.43 2.97 -16.36
C ASP A 67 13.08 3.43 -15.79
N ASN A 68 12.06 2.57 -15.89
CA ASN A 68 10.75 2.84 -15.30
C ASN A 68 10.82 2.98 -13.78
N LEU A 69 11.65 2.17 -13.10
CA LEU A 69 11.86 2.29 -11.66
C LEU A 69 12.33 3.71 -11.28
N TYR A 70 13.35 4.25 -11.95
CA TYR A 70 13.87 5.58 -11.65
C TYR A 70 12.83 6.68 -11.86
N HIS A 71 12.04 6.59 -12.94
CA HIS A 71 10.99 7.56 -13.22
C HIS A 71 9.81 7.45 -12.23
N CYS A 72 9.38 6.23 -11.90
CA CYS A 72 8.30 5.99 -10.95
C CYS A 72 8.67 6.38 -9.50
N VAL A 73 9.94 6.24 -9.12
CA VAL A 73 10.44 6.75 -7.82
C VAL A 73 10.40 8.28 -7.78
N CYS A 74 10.78 8.96 -8.85
CA CYS A 74 10.61 10.42 -8.93
C CYS A 74 9.12 10.81 -8.82
N ALA A 75 8.24 10.07 -9.48
CA ALA A 75 6.80 10.37 -9.50
C ALA A 75 6.17 10.24 -8.11
N VAL A 76 6.51 9.20 -7.34
CA VAL A 76 5.96 9.04 -5.98
C VAL A 76 6.41 10.15 -5.05
N ASP A 77 7.66 10.62 -5.19
CA ASP A 77 8.19 11.71 -4.38
C ASP A 77 7.52 13.06 -4.71
N LYS A 78 7.18 13.30 -5.98
CA LYS A 78 6.37 14.47 -6.36
C LYS A 78 4.97 14.42 -5.77
N ILE A 79 4.33 13.26 -5.80
CA ILE A 79 2.99 13.08 -5.22
C ILE A 79 3.01 13.27 -3.71
N ALA A 80 3.97 12.67 -3.02
CA ALA A 80 4.14 12.79 -1.57
C ALA A 80 4.50 14.22 -1.12
N GLY A 81 5.02 15.06 -2.02
CA GLY A 81 5.21 16.49 -1.76
C GLY A 81 3.93 17.34 -1.90
N ARG A 82 2.83 16.78 -2.43
CA ARG A 82 1.56 17.50 -2.69
C ARG A 82 0.38 16.98 -1.88
N LEU A 83 0.44 15.74 -1.44
CA LEU A 83 -0.61 15.07 -0.67
C LEU A 83 0.01 14.43 0.57
N ASN A 84 -0.71 14.50 1.68
CA ASN A 84 -0.45 13.59 2.81
C ASN A 84 -0.96 12.18 2.45
N TYR A 85 -0.50 11.18 3.19
CA TYR A 85 -0.83 9.78 2.91
C TYR A 85 -2.34 9.48 3.06
N GLN A 86 -3.03 10.13 4.01
CA GLN A 86 -4.46 9.93 4.22
C GLN A 86 -5.25 10.37 2.97
N ASP A 87 -5.06 11.61 2.53
CA ASP A 87 -5.67 12.17 1.33
C ASP A 87 -5.34 11.36 0.09
N TYR A 88 -4.09 10.90 -0.03
CA TYR A 88 -3.65 10.04 -1.14
C TYR A 88 -4.39 8.70 -1.15
N SER A 89 -4.47 8.01 -0.01
CA SER A 89 -5.12 6.69 0.10
C SER A 89 -6.62 6.79 -0.20
N GLU A 90 -7.30 7.81 0.33
CA GLU A 90 -8.71 8.07 0.04
C GLU A 90 -8.92 8.44 -1.44
N ALA A 91 -8.07 9.29 -2.02
CA ALA A 91 -8.14 9.65 -3.43
C ALA A 91 -7.98 8.43 -4.35
N LEU A 92 -7.09 7.49 -4.00
CA LEU A 92 -6.96 6.22 -4.71
C LEU A 92 -8.23 5.39 -4.61
N THR A 93 -8.81 5.25 -3.41
CA THR A 93 -10.07 4.53 -3.22
C THR A 93 -11.19 5.13 -4.07
N PHE A 94 -11.39 6.45 -4.02
CA PHE A 94 -12.38 7.14 -4.85
C PHE A 94 -12.12 6.96 -6.34
N THR A 95 -10.85 6.92 -6.76
CA THR A 95 -10.47 6.71 -8.16
C THR A 95 -10.78 5.29 -8.62
N TYR A 96 -10.40 4.27 -7.85
CA TYR A 96 -10.61 2.86 -8.21
C TYR A 96 -12.07 2.45 -8.23
N LEU A 97 -12.86 2.99 -7.30
CA LEU A 97 -14.26 2.61 -7.16
C LEU A 97 -15.21 3.53 -7.93
N PHE A 98 -14.69 4.56 -8.61
CA PHE A 98 -15.49 5.53 -9.35
C PHE A 98 -16.37 4.88 -10.42
N ASP A 99 -15.79 3.92 -11.16
CA ASP A 99 -16.46 3.24 -12.29
C ASP A 99 -17.33 2.06 -11.84
N THR A 100 -17.52 1.87 -10.52
CA THR A 100 -18.42 0.84 -9.99
C THR A 100 -19.84 1.12 -10.52
N PRO A 101 -20.51 0.14 -11.17
CA PRO A 101 -21.83 0.37 -11.75
C PRO A 101 -22.94 0.42 -10.67
N GLY A 102 -24.05 1.06 -11.03
CA GLY A 102 -25.25 1.16 -10.21
C GLY A 102 -25.16 2.14 -9.03
N GLU A 103 -26.18 2.09 -8.17
CA GLU A 103 -26.34 2.95 -6.98
C GLU A 103 -25.14 2.85 -6.02
N LYS A 104 -24.51 1.67 -5.92
CA LYS A 104 -23.34 1.46 -5.06
C LYS A 104 -22.12 2.28 -5.48
N GLY A 105 -22.01 2.62 -6.76
CA GLY A 105 -20.96 3.53 -7.22
C GLY A 105 -21.27 5.00 -6.95
N GLY A 106 -22.54 5.36 -6.72
CA GLY A 106 -22.93 6.72 -6.31
C GLY A 106 -22.20 7.17 -5.05
N GLU A 107 -22.02 6.25 -4.10
CA GLU A 107 -21.26 6.49 -2.86
C GLU A 107 -19.82 6.98 -3.09
N PHE A 108 -19.20 6.63 -4.22
CA PHE A 108 -17.85 7.07 -4.56
C PHE A 108 -17.82 8.25 -5.55
N ARG A 109 -18.92 8.52 -6.25
CA ARG A 109 -19.01 9.59 -7.28
C ARG A 109 -19.59 10.90 -6.74
N ASP A 110 -20.55 10.79 -5.84
CA ASP A 110 -21.41 11.90 -5.43
C ASP A 110 -20.85 12.77 -4.28
N PRO A 111 -20.08 12.23 -3.31
CA PRO A 111 -19.56 13.06 -2.22
C PRO A 111 -18.65 14.20 -2.71
N PRO A 112 -18.78 15.43 -2.18
CA PRO A 112 -17.91 16.55 -2.56
C PRO A 112 -16.41 16.27 -2.36
N LYS A 113 -16.09 15.55 -1.27
CA LYS A 113 -14.71 15.13 -0.94
C LYS A 113 -14.11 14.22 -2.02
N SER A 114 -14.92 13.38 -2.65
CA SER A 114 -14.45 12.49 -3.73
C SER A 114 -13.90 13.29 -4.90
N LYS A 115 -14.66 14.28 -5.38
CA LYS A 115 -14.22 15.15 -6.47
C LYS A 115 -12.95 15.91 -6.10
N GLU A 116 -12.92 16.55 -4.92
CA GLU A 116 -11.78 17.32 -4.45
C GLU A 116 -10.49 16.50 -4.41
N LEU A 117 -10.53 15.33 -3.74
CA LEU A 117 -9.36 14.48 -3.56
C LEU A 117 -8.88 13.87 -4.88
N ARG A 118 -9.81 13.45 -5.75
CA ARG A 118 -9.46 12.98 -7.10
C ARG A 118 -8.82 14.07 -7.95
N ASP A 119 -9.33 15.30 -7.89
CA ASP A 119 -8.76 16.43 -8.63
C ASP A 119 -7.36 16.78 -8.11
N ARG A 120 -7.15 16.75 -6.78
CA ARG A 120 -5.82 16.93 -6.17
C ARG A 120 -4.84 15.82 -6.57
N LEU A 121 -5.27 14.55 -6.56
CA LEU A 121 -4.45 13.43 -7.03
C LEU A 121 -4.12 13.55 -8.52
N LYS A 122 -5.09 13.94 -9.35
CA LYS A 122 -4.88 14.18 -10.78
C LYS A 122 -3.86 15.31 -11.02
N ALA A 123 -3.96 16.40 -10.26
CA ALA A 123 -2.98 17.50 -10.33
C ALA A 123 -1.57 17.04 -9.92
N ALA A 124 -1.45 16.31 -8.81
CA ALA A 124 -0.18 15.75 -8.35
C ALA A 124 0.44 14.80 -9.38
N LYS A 125 -0.37 13.89 -9.97
CA LYS A 125 0.07 13.01 -11.06
C LYS A 125 0.50 13.80 -12.30
N LYS A 126 -0.24 14.85 -12.68
CA LYS A 126 0.13 15.71 -13.81
C LYS A 126 1.49 16.38 -13.63
N GLU A 127 1.81 16.84 -12.42
CA GLU A 127 3.13 17.38 -12.13
C GLU A 127 4.22 16.30 -12.15
N ALA A 128 3.88 15.10 -11.69
CA ALA A 128 4.76 13.93 -11.75
C ALA A 128 5.04 13.47 -13.19
N GLU A 129 4.24 13.85 -14.19
CA GLU A 129 4.55 13.57 -15.60
C GLU A 129 5.92 14.15 -16.03
N GLY A 130 6.38 15.22 -15.39
CA GLY A 130 7.73 15.78 -15.63
C GLY A 130 8.87 14.85 -15.23
N CYS A 131 8.60 13.77 -14.48
CA CYS A 131 9.58 12.73 -14.18
C CYS A 131 9.84 11.79 -15.35
N PHE A 132 8.94 11.74 -16.34
CA PHE A 132 9.02 10.79 -17.45
C PHE A 132 9.61 11.46 -18.70
N PRO A 133 10.54 10.79 -19.40
CA PRO A 133 11.07 11.31 -20.64
C PRO A 133 9.98 11.27 -21.71
N VAL A 134 9.85 12.35 -22.48
CA VAL A 134 9.03 12.36 -23.70
C VAL A 134 9.80 11.59 -24.76
N LEU A 135 9.60 10.27 -24.81
CA LEU A 135 10.18 9.45 -25.85
C LEU A 135 9.33 9.57 -27.13
N PRO A 136 9.90 10.06 -28.25
CA PRO A 136 9.21 9.98 -29.54
C PRO A 136 9.04 8.50 -29.91
N GLY A 137 7.82 7.97 -29.75
CA GLY A 137 7.45 6.58 -30.06
C GLY A 137 6.81 5.77 -28.92
N ALA A 138 6.77 6.28 -27.68
CA ALA A 138 6.11 5.58 -26.56
C ALA A 138 4.59 5.82 -26.46
N ALA A 139 4.00 6.53 -27.42
CA ALA A 139 2.54 6.66 -27.59
C ALA A 139 1.90 5.39 -28.20
N GLY A 140 2.51 4.23 -27.99
CA GLY A 140 2.22 2.97 -28.67
C GLY A 140 2.34 1.72 -27.80
N ALA A 141 2.26 1.83 -26.47
CA ALA A 141 1.77 0.71 -25.66
C ALA A 141 0.23 0.68 -25.78
N GLU A 142 -0.20 0.44 -27.03
CA GLU A 142 -1.57 0.31 -27.46
C GLU A 142 -2.17 -0.91 -26.75
N LYS A 143 -3.19 -0.63 -25.95
CA LYS A 143 -4.32 -1.50 -25.60
C LYS A 143 -4.31 -2.83 -26.37
N THR A 144 -3.73 -3.87 -25.78
CA THR A 144 -3.87 -5.25 -26.28
C THR A 144 -5.19 -5.81 -25.74
N PRO A 145 -6.01 -6.50 -26.56
CA PRO A 145 -7.36 -6.98 -26.20
C PRO A 145 -7.39 -7.96 -25.02
#